data_AF-A0A8S0G0P6-F1
#
_entry.id   AF-A0A8S0G0P6-F1
#
_cell.length_a   1.000
_cell.length_b   1.000
_cell.length_c   1.000
_cell.angle_alpha   90.00
_cell.angle_beta   90.00
_cell.angle_gamma   90.00
#
_symmetry.space_group_name_H-M   'P 1'
#
loop_
_entity.id
_entity.type
_entity.pdbx_description
1 polymer ?
#
loop_
_entity_poly.entity_id
_entity_poly.type
_entity_poly.pdbx_seq_one_letter_code
_entity_poly.pdbx_strand_id
1 'polypeptide(L)'
;MIEGVEGDWLFLSRKRRPISRQHFFSIIREAGKRAGLAVKAHPHMLRHACGFALADNGVDTRLLQDYLGHRNIQHTVRYTASNAARFKGVWKKKPR
;
A
#
# COMPACT_ATOMS: atom_id res chain seq x y z
N MET A 1 -16.52 -12.64 -21.22
CA MET A 1 -15.10 -12.43 -21.58
C MET A 1 -15.01 -11.26 -22.54
N ILE A 2 -14.01 -10.38 -22.43
CA ILE A 2 -13.85 -9.24 -23.35
C ILE A 2 -13.25 -9.78 -24.66
N GLU A 3 -13.95 -9.61 -25.78
CA GLU A 3 -13.46 -10.06 -27.09
C GLU A 3 -12.09 -9.47 -27.44
N GLY A 4 -11.16 -10.35 -27.84
CA GLY A 4 -9.80 -9.99 -28.26
C GLY A 4 -8.76 -9.94 -27.15
N VAL A 5 -9.09 -10.37 -25.93
CA VAL A 5 -8.15 -10.45 -24.79
C VAL A 5 -7.84 -11.89 -24.46
N GLU A 6 -6.56 -12.26 -24.51
CA GLU A 6 -6.09 -13.58 -24.11
C GLU A 6 -5.88 -13.62 -22.58
N GLY A 7 -6.74 -14.35 -21.87
CA GLY A 7 -6.73 -14.52 -20.41
C GLY A 7 -7.63 -13.57 -19.60
N ASP A 8 -7.84 -13.91 -18.33
CA ASP A 8 -8.73 -13.19 -17.40
C ASP A 8 -8.03 -12.03 -16.68
N TRP A 9 -7.68 -11.00 -17.43
CA TRP A 9 -7.01 -9.82 -16.89
C TRP A 9 -8.01 -8.78 -16.38
N LEU A 10 -7.88 -8.38 -15.11
CA LEU A 10 -8.72 -7.33 -14.51
C LEU A 10 -8.43 -5.93 -15.08
N PHE A 11 -7.16 -5.62 -15.36
CA PHE A 11 -6.73 -4.28 -15.80
C PHE A 11 -6.17 -4.31 -17.22
N LEU A 12 -6.90 -3.66 -18.14
CA LEU A 12 -6.53 -3.57 -19.55
C LEU A 12 -6.11 -2.14 -19.92
N SER A 13 -5.20 -2.05 -20.88
CA SER A 13 -4.88 -0.82 -21.58
C SER A 13 -5.94 -0.47 -22.62
N ARG A 14 -5.88 0.74 -23.19
CA ARG A 14 -6.76 1.19 -24.28
C ARG A 14 -6.73 0.29 -25.52
N LYS A 15 -5.67 -0.51 -25.71
CA LYS A 15 -5.53 -1.47 -26.82
C LYS A 15 -6.09 -2.86 -26.48
N ARG A 16 -6.87 -3.01 -25.39
CA ARG A 16 -7.39 -4.29 -24.88
C ARG A 16 -6.31 -5.33 -24.62
N ARG A 17 -5.11 -4.89 -24.22
CA ARG A 17 -4.03 -5.77 -23.75
C ARG A 17 -3.78 -5.54 -22.27
N PRO A 18 -3.28 -6.52 -21.52
CA PRO A 18 -2.90 -6.35 -20.12
C PRO A 18 -2.02 -5.11 -19.94
N ILE A 19 -2.25 -4.34 -18.89
CA ILE A 19 -1.44 -3.16 -18.63
C ILE A 19 0.01 -3.56 -18.30
N SER A 20 0.97 -2.90 -18.91
CA SER A 20 2.39 -3.12 -18.55
C SER A 20 2.72 -2.43 -17.23
N ARG A 21 3.73 -2.95 -16.53
CA ARG A 21 4.25 -2.33 -15.30
C ARG A 21 4.65 -0.87 -15.52
N GLN A 22 5.35 -0.58 -16.61
CA GLN A 22 5.77 0.77 -16.97
C GLN A 22 4.58 1.71 -17.17
N HIS A 23 3.52 1.25 -17.84
CA HIS A 23 2.31 2.04 -18.01
C HIS A 23 1.65 2.33 -16.66
N PHE A 24 1.55 1.33 -15.77
CA PHE A 24 1.02 1.54 -14.42
C PHE A 24 1.84 2.57 -13.63
N PHE A 25 3.18 2.52 -13.71
CA PHE A 25 4.05 3.55 -13.13
C PHE A 25 3.75 4.97 -13.67
N SER A 26 3.55 5.10 -14.98
CA SER A 26 3.21 6.39 -15.60
C SER A 26 1.84 6.91 -15.13
N ILE A 27 0.85 6.03 -14.98
CA ILE A 27 -0.47 6.40 -14.43
C ILE A 27 -0.32 6.97 -13.02
N ILE A 28 0.39 6.28 -12.13
CA ILE A 28 0.56 6.74 -10.74
C ILE A 28 1.35 8.04 -10.68
N ARG A 29 2.41 8.17 -11.50
CA ARG A 29 3.18 9.42 -11.58
C ARG A 29 2.33 10.59 -12.02
N GLU A 30 1.50 10.41 -13.05
CA GLU A 30 0.64 11.46 -13.57
C GLU A 30 -0.48 11.82 -12.58
N ALA A 31 -1.06 10.83 -11.91
CA ALA A 31 -1.99 11.06 -10.81
C ALA A 31 -1.35 11.91 -9.69
N GLY A 32 -0.10 11.60 -9.31
CA GLY A 32 0.64 12.38 -8.31
C GLY A 32 0.86 13.83 -8.70
N LYS A 33 1.20 14.10 -9.98
CA LYS A 33 1.34 15.46 -10.50
C LYS A 33 0.01 16.21 -10.46
N ARG A 34 -1.08 15.58 -10.93
CA ARG A 34 -2.43 16.17 -10.92
C ARG A 34 -2.93 16.48 -9.50
N ALA A 35 -2.50 15.68 -8.53
CA ALA A 35 -2.78 15.91 -7.10
C ALA A 35 -1.85 16.95 -6.45
N GLY A 36 -0.90 17.53 -7.20
CA GLY A 36 0.03 18.53 -6.67
C GLY A 36 1.04 17.98 -5.66
N LEU A 37 1.33 16.68 -5.69
CA LEU A 37 2.30 16.07 -4.76
C LEU A 37 3.71 16.58 -5.07
N ALA A 38 4.39 17.10 -4.05
CA ALA A 38 5.80 17.50 -4.14
C ALA A 38 6.76 16.32 -4.41
N VAL A 39 6.28 15.09 -4.25
CA VAL A 39 7.05 13.85 -4.42
C VAL A 39 6.73 13.16 -5.74
N LYS A 40 7.72 12.44 -6.29
CA LYS A 40 7.55 11.63 -7.50
C LYS A 40 6.81 10.32 -7.16
N ALA A 41 5.49 10.40 -7.06
CA ALA A 41 4.64 9.25 -6.73
C ALA A 41 4.88 8.05 -7.67
N HIS A 42 4.96 6.86 -7.08
CA HIS A 42 5.07 5.58 -7.79
C HIS A 42 4.43 4.44 -6.96
N PRO A 43 4.17 3.25 -7.56
CA PRO A 43 3.40 2.19 -6.89
C PRO A 43 3.90 1.79 -5.51
N HIS A 44 5.22 1.65 -5.33
CA HIS A 44 5.79 1.29 -4.03
C HIS A 44 5.60 2.37 -2.95
N MET A 45 5.56 3.66 -3.32
CA MET A 45 5.22 4.73 -2.36
C MET A 45 3.78 4.65 -1.89
N LEU A 46 2.84 4.32 -2.79
CA LEU A 46 1.44 4.11 -2.40
C LEU A 46 1.31 2.97 -1.39
N ARG A 47 2.07 1.89 -1.59
CA ARG A 47 2.13 0.77 -0.64
C ARG A 47 2.70 1.20 0.72
N HIS A 48 3.77 2.01 0.71
CA HIS A 48 4.30 2.58 1.95
C HIS A 48 3.28 3.47 2.65
N ALA A 49 2.64 4.40 1.93
CA ALA A 49 1.63 5.28 2.49
C ALA A 49 0.47 4.49 3.11
N CYS A 50 0.01 3.41 2.45
CA CYS A 50 -0.97 2.48 3.01
C CYS A 50 -0.47 1.81 4.29
N GLY A 51 0.77 1.31 4.31
CA GLY A 51 1.38 0.71 5.50
C GLY A 51 1.47 1.67 6.68
N PHE A 52 1.94 2.91 6.46
CA PHE A 52 1.97 3.95 7.48
C PHE A 52 0.58 4.33 7.97
N ALA A 53 -0.38 4.54 7.06
CA ALA A 53 -1.75 4.91 7.44
C ALA A 53 -2.45 3.82 8.28
N LEU A 54 -2.28 2.54 7.93
CA LEU A 54 -2.82 1.43 8.71
C LEU A 54 -2.12 1.29 10.07
N ALA A 55 -0.80 1.47 10.11
CA ALA A 55 -0.05 1.46 11.36
C ALA A 55 -0.50 2.60 12.28
N ASP A 56 -0.65 3.83 11.78
CA ASP A 56 -1.11 4.99 12.55
C ASP A 56 -2.55 4.81 13.07
N ASN A 57 -3.39 4.10 12.34
CA ASN A 57 -4.74 3.70 12.78
C ASN A 57 -4.74 2.58 13.83
N GLY A 58 -3.56 2.12 14.28
CA GLY A 58 -3.43 1.12 15.33
C GLY A 58 -3.72 -0.31 14.88
N VAL A 59 -3.65 -0.59 13.57
CA VAL A 59 -3.75 -1.97 13.07
C VAL A 59 -2.57 -2.78 13.59
N ASP A 60 -2.85 -4.03 13.99
CA ASP A 60 -1.83 -4.95 14.47
C ASP A 60 -0.73 -5.20 13.41
N THR A 61 0.52 -5.29 13.87
CA THR A 61 1.69 -5.36 12.98
C THR A 61 1.73 -6.65 12.16
N ARG A 62 1.26 -7.78 12.72
CA ARG A 62 1.18 -9.04 11.98
C ARG A 62 0.07 -9.00 10.93
N LEU A 63 -1.10 -8.45 11.28
CA LEU A 63 -2.18 -8.24 10.30
C LEU A 63 -1.73 -7.37 9.12
N LEU A 64 -1.01 -6.28 9.41
CA LEU A 64 -0.36 -5.44 8.40
C LEU A 64 0.62 -6.21 7.51
N GLN A 65 1.42 -7.11 8.10
CA GLN A 65 2.38 -7.93 7.36
C GLN A 65 1.67 -8.85 6.36
N ASP A 66 0.61 -9.51 6.79
CA ASP A 66 -0.17 -10.43 5.98
C ASP A 66 -0.92 -9.68 4.88
N TYR A 67 -1.59 -8.57 5.22
CA TYR A 67 -2.32 -7.73 4.28
C TYR A 67 -1.43 -7.19 3.16
N LEU A 68 -0.23 -6.72 3.50
CA LEU A 68 0.72 -6.26 2.50
C LEU A 68 1.34 -7.47 1.77
N GLY A 69 1.52 -8.61 2.43
CA GLY A 69 2.22 -9.77 1.87
C GLY A 69 3.75 -9.62 1.98
N HIS A 70 4.23 -9.14 3.14
CA HIS A 70 5.66 -9.02 3.41
C HIS A 70 6.23 -10.33 3.96
N ARG A 71 7.16 -10.94 3.20
CA ARG A 71 7.88 -12.13 3.67
C ARG A 71 8.73 -11.85 4.91
N ASN A 72 9.39 -10.69 4.97
CA ASN A 72 10.20 -10.27 6.11
C ASN A 72 9.45 -9.20 6.91
N ILE A 73 9.17 -9.51 8.19
CA ILE A 73 8.47 -8.61 9.11
C ILE A 73 9.18 -7.26 9.28
N GLN A 74 10.50 -7.19 9.07
CA GLN A 74 11.27 -5.94 9.14
C GLN A 74 10.75 -4.88 8.14
N HIS A 75 10.20 -5.29 7.00
CA HIS A 75 9.60 -4.37 6.03
C HIS A 75 8.32 -3.71 6.54
N THR A 76 7.62 -4.37 7.47
CA THR A 76 6.36 -3.89 8.08
C THR A 76 6.63 -3.10 9.36
N VAL A 77 7.56 -3.55 10.21
CA VAL A 77 7.89 -2.89 11.49
C VAL A 77 8.30 -1.43 11.27
N ARG A 78 8.93 -1.12 10.13
CA ARG A 78 9.26 0.26 9.75
C ARG A 78 8.05 1.20 9.77
N TYR A 79 6.84 0.75 9.42
CA TYR A 79 5.63 1.57 9.46
C TYR A 79 5.17 1.89 10.88
N THR A 80 5.51 1.03 11.84
CA THR A 80 5.12 1.18 13.24
C THR A 80 6.12 1.99 14.07
N ALA A 81 7.30 2.29 13.50
CA ALA A 81 8.37 2.99 14.22
C ALA A 81 7.99 4.44 14.56
N SER A 82 7.23 5.09 13.68
CA SER A 82 6.72 6.45 13.87
C SER A 82 5.42 6.53 14.66
N ASN A 83 4.75 5.40 14.93
CA ASN A 83 3.47 5.40 15.62
C ASN A 83 3.65 5.46 17.15
N ALA A 84 3.59 6.66 17.73
CA ALA A 84 3.62 6.86 19.18
C ALA A 84 2.38 6.26 19.89
N ALA A 85 1.23 6.12 19.20
CA ALA A 85 0.01 5.57 19.77
C ALA A 85 0.14 4.08 20.13
N ARG A 86 1.15 3.36 19.60
CA ARG A 86 1.44 1.97 19.99
C ARG A 86 1.73 1.79 21.49
N PHE A 87 2.15 2.86 22.17
CA PHE A 87 2.39 2.84 23.62
C PHE A 87 1.13 3.17 24.44
N LYS A 88 0.04 3.60 23.80
CA LYS A 88 -1.20 3.97 24.47
C LYS A 88 -1.83 2.74 25.12
N GLY A 89 -1.94 2.75 26.44
CA GLY A 89 -2.57 1.66 27.19
C GLY A 89 -1.62 0.50 27.55
N VAL A 90 -0.35 0.52 27.15
CA VAL A 90 0.65 -0.50 27.55
C VAL A 90 0.75 -0.63 29.07
N TRP A 91 0.60 0.49 29.79
CA TRP A 91 0.69 0.54 31.25
C TRP A 91 -0.67 0.52 31.95
N LYS A 92 -1.79 0.40 31.20
CA LYS A 92 -3.11 0.29 31.83
C LYS A 92 -3.23 -1.10 32.46
N LYS A 93 -3.29 -1.15 33.79
CA LYS A 93 -3.62 -2.39 34.52
C LYS A 93 -4.96 -2.92 34.02
N LYS A 94 -5.01 -4.20 33.65
CA LYS A 94 -6.29 -4.90 33.48
C LYS A 94 -7.03 -4.83 34.83
N PRO A 95 -8.32 -4.43 34.85
CA PRO A 95 -9.13 -4.60 36.05
C PRO A 95 -9.13 -6.11 36.40
N ARG A 96 -9.00 -6.40 37.70
CA ARG A 96 -9.08 -7.76 38.23
C ARG A 96 -10.47 -8.33 38.06
#